data_AF-A0A081N9M9-F1
#
_entry.id   AF-A0A081N9M9-F1
#
_cell.length_a   1.000
_cell.length_b   1.000
_cell.length_c   1.000
_cell.angle_alpha   90.00
_cell.angle_beta   90.00
_cell.angle_gamma   90.00
#
_symmetry.space_group_name_H-M   'P 1'
#
loop_
_entity.id
_entity.type
_entity.pdbx_description
1 polymer ?
#
loop_
_entity_poly.entity_id
_entity_poly.type
_entity_poly.pdbx_seq_one_letter_code
_entity_poly.pdbx_strand_id
1 'polypeptide(L)'
;MRLTFLGTSAGAPTLERNVTALALAIDEQKEWYLVDCGEGTQHRLMRSRYTLSGLKTIFITHVHGDHMFGLPGLITTASMQGRKEPLTICAPDGVESFVRHALKCADVSQLPFSLRFQATDVEGFAYQDKQLAVTAHELSHRVPSYAYRFAECCRPGALDQDRLNELGVPRGRLWGELQSGQSVTLEDGRVIEPEQVRQPPEPARIVVIGGDNDKPALLHKALQGAQLLVHEATFTEDVFQKVGPKYMHSTAKMVAEAAEQAGIDHVILTHISGRYRRKPKAGEYGVELLRSEAKQYFRGAVSLAEDWGCWQLFRDGRLEQIKEDK
;
A
#
# COMPACT_ATOMS: atom_id res chain seq x y z
N MET A 1 -9.04 -4.11 3.13
CA MET A 1 -8.01 -3.67 2.20
C MET A 1 -7.33 -4.91 1.69
N ARG A 2 -7.15 -5.01 0.38
CA ARG A 2 -6.52 -6.12 -0.30
C ARG A 2 -5.13 -5.71 -0.75
N LEU A 3 -4.12 -6.50 -0.38
CA LEU A 3 -2.72 -6.31 -0.74
C LEU A 3 -2.26 -7.49 -1.59
N THR A 4 -1.89 -7.25 -2.84
CA THR A 4 -1.36 -8.28 -3.74
C THR A 4 0.07 -7.93 -4.14
N PHE A 5 1.02 -8.78 -3.77
CA PHE A 5 2.43 -8.56 -4.03
C PHE A 5 2.76 -9.00 -5.46
N LEU A 6 3.10 -8.07 -6.34
CA LEU A 6 3.45 -8.35 -7.73
C LEU A 6 4.92 -8.76 -7.88
N GLY A 7 5.76 -8.28 -6.96
CA GLY A 7 7.16 -8.67 -6.80
C GLY A 7 7.68 -8.38 -5.40
N THR A 8 8.58 -9.23 -4.93
CA THR A 8 9.05 -9.29 -3.52
C THR A 8 10.57 -9.40 -3.37
N SER A 9 11.32 -9.29 -4.46
CA SER A 9 12.79 -9.40 -4.50
C SER A 9 13.47 -8.05 -4.27
N ALA A 10 14.60 -8.06 -3.56
CA ALA A 10 15.45 -6.89 -3.40
C ALA A 10 16.51 -6.73 -4.48
N GLY A 11 16.67 -5.51 -5.00
CA GLY A 11 17.73 -5.09 -5.91
C GLY A 11 17.62 -5.61 -7.34
N ALA A 12 17.36 -6.91 -7.52
CA ALA A 12 17.29 -7.56 -8.82
C ALA A 12 16.25 -8.68 -8.84
N PRO A 13 15.66 -8.99 -10.02
CA PRO A 13 14.75 -10.11 -10.14
C PRO A 13 15.51 -11.44 -10.02
N THR A 14 14.79 -12.47 -9.56
CA THR A 14 15.27 -13.85 -9.48
C THR A 14 14.30 -14.77 -10.22
N LEU A 15 14.65 -16.06 -10.35
CA LEU A 15 13.72 -17.07 -10.86
C LEU A 15 12.45 -17.21 -10.00
N GLU A 16 12.52 -16.88 -8.71
CA GLU A 16 11.43 -17.08 -7.74
C GLU A 16 10.62 -15.80 -7.49
N ARG A 17 11.25 -14.62 -7.63
CA ARG A 17 10.70 -13.33 -7.20
C ARG A 17 11.06 -12.22 -8.19
N ASN A 18 10.10 -11.41 -8.60
CA ASN A 18 10.33 -10.15 -9.30
C ASN A 18 10.70 -9.03 -8.33
N VAL A 19 11.25 -7.93 -8.83
CA VAL A 19 11.50 -6.70 -8.04
C VAL A 19 10.20 -6.02 -7.57
N THR A 20 10.34 -5.12 -6.60
CA THR A 20 9.25 -4.54 -5.79
C THR A 20 8.10 -3.96 -6.61
N ALA A 21 6.91 -4.46 -6.31
CA ALA A 21 5.64 -3.84 -6.69
C ALA A 21 4.51 -4.44 -5.85
N LEU A 22 3.65 -3.60 -5.29
CA LEU A 22 2.53 -4.02 -4.45
C LEU A 22 1.23 -3.33 -4.89
N ALA A 23 0.24 -4.11 -5.27
CA ALA A 23 -1.09 -3.61 -5.57
C ALA A 23 -1.92 -3.52 -4.27
N LEU A 24 -2.58 -2.39 -4.06
CA LEU A 24 -3.50 -2.13 -2.96
C LEU A 24 -4.89 -1.81 -3.52
N ALA A 25 -5.93 -2.47 -3.02
CA ALA A 25 -7.32 -2.15 -3.37
C ALA A 25 -8.22 -2.16 -2.14
N ILE A 26 -9.32 -1.41 -2.20
CA ILE A 26 -10.35 -1.49 -1.17
C ILE A 26 -11.32 -2.61 -1.53
N ASP A 27 -11.07 -3.79 -0.95
CA ASP A 27 -11.90 -4.98 -1.10
C ASP A 27 -11.99 -5.41 -2.58
N GLU A 28 -13.20 -5.66 -3.09
CA GLU A 28 -13.44 -6.13 -4.47
C GLU A 28 -13.53 -5.00 -5.51
N GLN A 29 -13.13 -3.77 -5.15
CA GLN A 29 -13.21 -2.66 -6.09
C GLN A 29 -12.25 -2.83 -7.28
N LYS A 30 -12.71 -2.35 -8.44
CA LYS A 30 -11.93 -2.32 -9.68
C LYS A 30 -10.83 -1.27 -9.62
N GLU A 31 -11.06 -0.19 -8.89
CA GLU A 31 -10.08 0.86 -8.66
C GLU A 31 -9.01 0.36 -7.69
N TRP A 32 -7.75 0.61 -8.02
CA TRP A 32 -6.62 0.13 -7.23
C TRP A 32 -5.42 1.09 -7.32
N TYR A 33 -4.48 0.88 -6.42
CA TYR A 33 -3.29 1.70 -6.21
C TYR A 33 -2.05 0.82 -6.31
N LEU A 34 -0.95 1.38 -6.80
CA LEU A 34 0.32 0.68 -6.90
C LEU A 34 1.34 1.34 -5.98
N VAL A 35 2.01 0.56 -5.15
CA VAL A 35 3.17 1.01 -4.38
C VAL A 35 4.41 0.37 -4.98
N ASP A 36 5.31 1.22 -5.47
CA ASP A 36 6.45 0.91 -6.32
C ASP A 36 6.08 0.19 -7.63
N CYS A 37 6.94 0.39 -8.63
CA CYS A 37 6.77 -0.13 -9.97
C CYS A 37 8.13 -0.53 -10.54
N GLY A 38 8.75 -1.55 -9.93
CA GLY A 38 9.98 -2.15 -10.43
C GLY A 38 9.84 -2.72 -11.84
N GLU A 39 10.99 -2.98 -12.49
CA GLU A 39 11.03 -3.60 -13.80
C GLU A 39 10.17 -4.88 -13.86
N GLY A 40 9.45 -5.06 -14.97
CA GLY A 40 8.62 -6.24 -15.16
C GLY A 40 7.24 -6.17 -14.52
N THR A 41 6.91 -5.15 -13.71
CA THR A 41 5.59 -5.02 -13.03
C THR A 41 4.40 -5.23 -13.97
N GLN A 42 4.43 -4.66 -15.18
CA GLN A 42 3.37 -4.86 -16.18
C GLN A 42 3.17 -6.34 -16.59
N HIS A 43 4.25 -7.13 -16.63
CA HIS A 43 4.17 -8.56 -16.93
C HIS A 43 3.55 -9.33 -15.76
N ARG A 44 3.81 -8.89 -14.53
CA ARG A 44 3.21 -9.47 -13.31
C ARG A 44 1.70 -9.22 -13.28
N LEU A 45 1.27 -8.03 -13.70
CA LEU A 45 -0.15 -7.65 -13.81
C LEU A 45 -0.95 -8.58 -14.74
N MET A 46 -0.35 -9.09 -15.82
CA MET A 46 -1.02 -10.02 -16.76
C MET A 46 -1.50 -11.32 -16.11
N ARG A 47 -1.02 -11.64 -14.90
CA ARG A 47 -1.41 -12.84 -14.15
C ARG A 47 -2.23 -12.51 -12.89
N SER A 48 -2.62 -11.25 -12.73
CA SER A 48 -3.42 -10.74 -11.63
C SER A 48 -4.78 -10.26 -12.14
N ARG A 49 -5.70 -9.94 -11.22
CA ARG A 49 -7.00 -9.33 -11.55
C ARG A 49 -6.93 -7.86 -11.97
N TYR A 50 -5.79 -7.21 -11.75
CA TYR A 50 -5.68 -5.76 -11.84
C TYR A 50 -5.49 -5.29 -13.29
N THR A 51 -6.33 -4.36 -13.72
CA THR A 51 -6.24 -3.77 -15.07
C THR A 51 -5.59 -2.40 -15.01
N LEU A 52 -4.84 -2.04 -16.07
CA LEU A 52 -4.28 -0.70 -16.20
C LEU A 52 -5.35 0.39 -16.33
N SER A 53 -6.60 0.05 -16.68
CA SER A 53 -7.73 0.99 -16.65
C SER A 53 -8.21 1.30 -15.22
N GLY A 54 -8.08 0.35 -14.28
CA GLY A 54 -8.46 0.52 -12.88
C GLY A 54 -7.40 1.21 -12.02
N LEU A 55 -6.16 1.34 -12.50
CA LEU A 55 -5.06 1.92 -11.72
C LEU A 55 -5.27 3.42 -11.50
N LYS A 56 -5.45 3.87 -10.27
CA LYS A 56 -5.70 5.29 -9.96
C LYS A 56 -4.42 6.08 -9.77
N THR A 57 -3.60 5.62 -8.83
CA THR A 57 -2.43 6.34 -8.36
C THR A 57 -1.29 5.36 -8.11
N ILE A 58 -0.09 5.77 -8.48
CA ILE A 58 1.16 5.07 -8.18
C ILE A 58 1.90 5.87 -7.11
N PHE A 59 2.34 5.20 -6.05
CA PHE A 59 3.18 5.76 -4.99
C PHE A 59 4.56 5.15 -5.12
N ILE A 60 5.60 5.98 -5.32
CA ILE A 60 6.99 5.53 -5.41
C ILE A 60 7.70 5.86 -4.11
N THR A 61 8.30 4.87 -3.48
CA THR A 61 8.99 5.02 -2.19
C THR A 61 10.31 5.75 -2.35
N HIS A 62 11.08 5.43 -3.38
CA HIS A 62 12.37 6.05 -3.67
C HIS A 62 12.84 5.79 -5.12
N VAL A 63 13.97 6.40 -5.50
CA VAL A 63 14.43 6.47 -6.90
C VAL A 63 15.27 5.29 -7.40
N HIS A 64 15.44 4.21 -6.62
CA HIS A 64 16.18 3.05 -7.13
C HIS A 64 15.41 2.30 -8.23
N GLY A 65 16.14 1.73 -9.17
CA GLY A 65 15.56 1.18 -10.40
C GLY A 65 14.59 0.03 -10.19
N ASP A 66 14.85 -0.82 -9.20
CA ASP A 66 13.98 -1.92 -8.79
C ASP A 66 12.65 -1.47 -8.17
N HIS A 67 12.45 -0.16 -7.97
CA HIS A 67 11.19 0.46 -7.52
C HIS A 67 10.51 1.35 -8.58
N MET A 68 11.18 1.71 -9.69
CA MET A 68 10.59 2.66 -10.66
C MET A 68 10.83 2.35 -12.14
N PHE A 69 11.75 1.45 -12.51
CA PHE A 69 12.06 1.18 -13.93
C PHE A 69 10.92 0.55 -14.73
N GLY A 70 9.89 0.00 -14.05
CA GLY A 70 8.68 -0.48 -14.70
C GLY A 70 7.76 0.64 -15.20
N LEU A 71 7.90 1.88 -14.70
CA LEU A 71 6.97 2.98 -15.00
C LEU A 71 6.84 3.28 -16.51
N PRO A 72 7.92 3.47 -17.30
CA PRO A 72 7.80 3.85 -18.70
C PRO A 72 7.07 2.77 -19.53
N GLY A 73 7.37 1.50 -19.27
CA GLY A 73 6.72 0.37 -19.92
C GLY A 73 5.23 0.27 -19.54
N LEU A 74 4.92 0.38 -18.25
CA LEU A 74 3.54 0.34 -17.75
C LEU A 74 2.68 1.47 -18.34
N ILE A 75 3.21 2.70 -18.38
CA ILE A 75 2.52 3.88 -18.93
C ILE A 75 2.26 3.70 -20.44
N THR A 76 3.28 3.25 -21.18
CA THR A 76 3.15 2.99 -22.63
C THR A 76 2.09 1.93 -22.90
N THR A 77 2.08 0.84 -22.14
CA THR A 77 1.06 -0.20 -22.27
C THR A 77 -0.33 0.31 -21.92
N ALA A 78 -0.49 1.14 -20.89
CA ALA A 78 -1.77 1.76 -20.55
C ALA A 78 -2.29 2.66 -21.69
N SER A 79 -1.39 3.40 -22.36
CA SER A 79 -1.70 4.19 -23.56
C SER A 79 -2.23 3.31 -24.69
N MET A 80 -1.50 2.24 -25.02
CA MET A 80 -1.88 1.29 -26.08
C MET A 80 -3.21 0.57 -25.79
N GLN A 81 -3.54 0.36 -24.52
CA GLN A 81 -4.83 -0.21 -24.09
C GLN A 81 -5.98 0.81 -24.08
N GLY A 82 -5.75 2.04 -24.56
CA GLY A 82 -6.78 3.05 -24.72
C GLY A 82 -7.22 3.71 -23.42
N ARG A 83 -6.35 3.75 -22.39
CA ARG A 83 -6.63 4.51 -21.17
C ARG A 83 -6.89 5.98 -21.51
N LYS A 84 -7.95 6.55 -20.93
CA LYS A 84 -8.30 7.99 -21.05
C LYS A 84 -8.25 8.72 -19.72
N GLU A 85 -8.54 8.00 -18.64
CA GLU A 85 -8.52 8.55 -17.29
C GLU A 85 -7.10 8.97 -16.89
N PRO A 86 -6.91 10.15 -16.27
CA PRO A 86 -5.61 10.58 -15.80
C PRO A 86 -4.97 9.56 -14.85
N LEU A 87 -3.64 9.50 -14.84
CA LEU A 87 -2.85 8.70 -13.91
C LEU A 87 -2.05 9.62 -13.00
N THR A 88 -2.24 9.49 -11.70
CA THR A 88 -1.45 10.23 -10.70
C THR A 88 -0.24 9.41 -10.27
N ILE A 89 0.92 10.04 -10.16
CA ILE A 89 2.16 9.45 -9.67
C ILE A 89 2.67 10.33 -8.52
N CYS A 90 2.55 9.84 -7.30
CA CYS A 90 3.11 10.43 -6.10
C CYS A 90 4.52 9.88 -5.92
N ALA A 91 5.54 10.71 -6.05
CA ALA A 91 6.93 10.26 -6.07
C ALA A 91 7.90 11.35 -5.61
N PRO A 92 9.09 10.97 -5.11
CA PRO A 92 10.14 11.94 -4.81
C PRO A 92 10.74 12.54 -6.07
N ASP A 93 11.55 13.59 -5.91
CA ASP A 93 12.27 14.22 -6.99
C ASP A 93 13.08 13.20 -7.82
N GLY A 94 13.21 13.49 -9.12
CA GLY A 94 13.89 12.64 -10.09
C GLY A 94 12.99 11.63 -10.82
N VAL A 95 11.91 11.12 -10.20
CA VAL A 95 11.02 10.14 -10.85
C VAL A 95 10.28 10.75 -12.04
N GLU A 96 9.76 11.97 -11.89
CA GLU A 96 9.09 12.68 -12.99
C GLU A 96 10.04 12.89 -14.17
N SER A 97 11.25 13.36 -13.88
CA SER A 97 12.28 13.56 -14.91
C SER A 97 12.60 12.26 -15.62
N PHE A 98 12.84 11.16 -14.89
CA PHE A 98 13.11 9.85 -15.48
C PHE A 98 11.98 9.40 -16.43
N VAL A 99 10.72 9.45 -15.97
CA VAL A 99 9.58 9.02 -16.79
C VAL A 99 9.47 9.88 -18.05
N ARG A 100 9.53 11.20 -17.92
CA ARG A 100 9.39 12.11 -19.06
C ARG A 100 10.52 11.92 -20.07
N HIS A 101 11.76 11.74 -19.62
CA HIS A 101 12.89 11.50 -20.50
C HIS A 101 12.79 10.13 -21.19
N ALA A 102 12.43 9.07 -20.46
CA ALA A 102 12.26 7.73 -21.05
C ALA A 102 11.18 7.72 -22.13
N LEU A 103 10.02 8.34 -21.87
CA LEU A 103 8.94 8.46 -22.86
C LEU A 103 9.37 9.28 -24.07
N LYS A 104 10.08 10.40 -23.87
CA LYS A 104 10.63 11.22 -24.96
C LYS A 104 11.62 10.44 -25.82
N CYS A 105 12.54 9.69 -25.20
CA CYS A 105 13.53 8.88 -25.92
C CYS A 105 12.89 7.74 -26.71
N ALA A 106 11.76 7.20 -26.24
CA ALA A 106 11.01 6.15 -26.91
C ALA A 106 9.99 6.68 -27.94
N ASP A 107 10.00 7.98 -28.25
CA ASP A 107 9.04 8.65 -29.13
C ASP A 107 7.57 8.47 -28.70
N VAL A 108 7.34 8.31 -27.39
CA VAL A 108 5.99 8.33 -26.78
C VAL A 108 5.61 9.78 -26.50
N SER A 109 5.31 10.51 -27.57
CA SER A 109 5.08 11.97 -27.54
C SER A 109 3.64 12.36 -27.20
N GLN A 110 2.67 11.45 -27.36
CA GLN A 110 1.25 11.69 -27.11
C GLN A 110 0.65 10.56 -26.29
N LEU A 111 0.14 10.90 -25.11
CA LEU A 111 -0.64 9.99 -24.28
C LEU A 111 -2.13 10.37 -24.37
N PRO A 112 -3.06 9.40 -24.51
CA PRO A 112 -4.50 9.65 -24.52
C PRO A 112 -5.06 10.06 -23.15
N PHE A 113 -4.20 10.13 -22.13
CA PHE A 113 -4.52 10.51 -20.76
C PHE A 113 -3.41 11.39 -20.17
N SER A 114 -3.77 12.19 -19.16
CA SER A 114 -2.80 13.05 -18.47
C SER A 114 -2.00 12.29 -17.42
N LEU A 115 -0.68 12.53 -17.38
CA LEU A 115 0.18 12.15 -16.27
C LEU A 115 0.27 13.31 -15.27
N ARG A 116 -0.16 13.07 -14.03
CA ARG A 116 -0.10 14.04 -12.92
C ARG A 116 0.95 13.61 -11.92
N PHE A 117 2.01 14.38 -11.79
CA PHE A 117 3.04 14.13 -10.77
C PHE A 117 2.74 14.97 -9.52
N GLN A 118 2.92 14.34 -8.36
CA GLN A 118 2.85 14.99 -7.06
C GLN A 118 4.12 14.66 -6.29
N ALA A 119 4.92 15.68 -6.00
CA ALA A 119 6.14 15.54 -5.21
C ALA A 119 5.80 15.05 -3.79
N THR A 120 6.47 13.99 -3.34
CA THR A 120 6.27 13.40 -1.99
C THR A 120 7.32 13.81 -0.99
N ASP A 121 8.43 14.36 -1.47
CA ASP A 121 9.57 14.90 -0.72
C ASP A 121 9.36 16.37 -0.31
N VAL A 122 8.09 16.75 -0.10
CA VAL A 122 7.68 18.06 0.41
C VAL A 122 7.14 17.92 1.82
N GLU A 123 7.37 18.94 2.65
CA GLU A 123 6.81 18.99 3.99
C GLU A 123 5.28 18.92 3.94
N GLY A 124 4.70 18.04 4.75
CA GLY A 124 3.24 17.91 4.85
C GLY A 124 2.58 17.27 3.63
N PHE A 125 3.30 16.46 2.83
CA PHE A 125 2.68 15.69 1.75
C PHE A 125 1.41 14.95 2.23
N ALA A 126 0.33 15.18 1.51
CA ALA A 126 -0.92 14.47 1.66
C ALA A 126 -1.54 14.18 0.28
N TYR A 127 -2.06 12.97 0.14
CA TYR A 127 -2.93 12.59 -0.97
C TYR A 127 -4.27 12.16 -0.40
N GLN A 128 -5.36 12.53 -1.07
CA GLN A 128 -6.69 12.09 -0.68
C GLN A 128 -7.59 11.89 -1.90
N ASP A 129 -8.34 10.79 -1.89
CA ASP A 129 -9.48 10.58 -2.76
C ASP A 129 -10.69 10.05 -1.96
N LYS A 130 -11.70 9.52 -2.67
CA LYS A 130 -12.93 9.02 -2.05
C LYS A 130 -12.72 7.79 -1.16
N GLN A 131 -11.62 7.05 -1.36
CA GLN A 131 -11.37 5.76 -0.72
C GLN A 131 -10.23 5.84 0.30
N LEU A 132 -9.17 6.60 0.01
CA LEU A 132 -7.94 6.63 0.81
C LEU A 132 -7.48 8.05 1.10
N ALA A 133 -6.96 8.23 2.32
CA ALA A 133 -6.07 9.32 2.68
C ALA A 133 -4.67 8.74 2.90
N VAL A 134 -3.65 9.35 2.29
CA VAL A 134 -2.27 8.86 2.28
C VAL A 134 -1.32 9.95 2.73
N THR A 135 -0.42 9.62 3.64
CA THR A 135 0.66 10.48 4.12
C THR A 135 2.00 9.79 3.91
N ALA A 136 3.06 10.58 3.68
CA ALA A 136 4.42 10.10 3.53
C ALA A 136 5.21 10.30 4.84
N HIS A 137 6.09 9.36 5.16
CA HIS A 137 6.94 9.38 6.34
C HIS A 137 8.38 9.09 5.90
N GLU A 138 9.29 10.00 6.21
CA GLU A 138 10.69 9.90 5.80
C GLU A 138 11.40 8.71 6.48
N LEU A 139 12.20 7.99 5.70
CA LEU A 139 12.99 6.82 6.09
C LEU A 139 14.49 7.10 5.93
N SER A 140 15.32 6.16 6.40
CA SER A 140 16.77 6.26 6.31
C SER A 140 17.29 5.25 5.29
N HIS A 141 17.72 5.75 4.13
CA HIS A 141 18.28 4.95 3.04
C HIS A 141 19.36 5.72 2.27
N ARG A 142 19.99 5.09 1.27
CA ARG A 142 21.09 5.72 0.48
C ARG A 142 20.64 6.94 -0.31
N VAL A 143 19.34 7.01 -0.60
CA VAL A 143 18.65 8.11 -1.27
C VAL A 143 17.40 8.43 -0.44
N PRO A 144 16.77 9.62 -0.60
CA PRO A 144 15.50 9.91 0.04
C PRO A 144 14.50 8.77 -0.20
N SER A 145 13.96 8.23 0.89
CA SER A 145 13.04 7.09 0.89
C SER A 145 11.89 7.36 1.84
N TYR A 146 10.71 6.88 1.47
CA TYR A 146 9.47 7.19 2.17
C TYR A 146 8.65 5.93 2.43
N ALA A 147 7.99 5.89 3.58
CA ALA A 147 6.87 5.01 3.83
C ALA A 147 5.56 5.73 3.57
N TYR A 148 4.57 4.99 3.07
CA TYR A 148 3.22 5.51 2.88
C TYR A 148 2.27 4.88 3.90
N ARG A 149 1.57 5.76 4.63
CA ARG A 149 0.49 5.38 5.53
C ARG A 149 -0.84 5.57 4.81
N PHE A 150 -1.49 4.46 4.47
CA PHE A 150 -2.80 4.40 3.82
C PHE A 150 -3.89 4.24 4.86
N ALA A 151 -4.73 5.26 5.01
CA ALA A 151 -5.93 5.20 5.83
C ALA A 151 -7.16 5.16 4.95
N GLU A 152 -8.03 4.17 5.15
CA GLU A 152 -9.35 4.17 4.52
C GLU A 152 -10.15 5.36 5.00
N CYS A 153 -10.72 6.12 4.06
CA CYS A 153 -11.66 7.18 4.38
C CYS A 153 -12.86 6.55 5.11
N CYS A 154 -13.16 7.05 6.32
CA CYS A 154 -14.24 6.53 7.15
C CYS A 154 -15.55 6.51 6.37
N ARG A 155 -16.26 5.38 6.40
CA ARG A 155 -17.61 5.29 5.85
C ARG A 155 -18.58 5.80 6.90
N PRO A 156 -19.53 6.68 6.55
CA PRO A 156 -20.62 7.00 7.44
C PRO A 156 -21.32 5.71 7.86
N GLY A 157 -21.67 5.59 9.14
CA GLY A 157 -22.43 4.43 9.60
C GLY A 157 -23.76 4.34 8.87
N ALA A 158 -24.26 3.12 8.72
CA ALA A 158 -25.55 2.87 8.09
C ALA A 158 -26.67 3.58 8.87
N LEU A 159 -27.69 4.04 8.15
CA LEU A 159 -28.90 4.53 8.78
C LEU A 159 -29.60 3.41 9.55
N ASP A 160 -29.95 3.72 10.79
CA ASP A 160 -30.84 2.94 11.63
C ASP A 160 -32.29 3.20 11.16
N GLN A 161 -32.81 2.27 10.36
CA GLN A 161 -34.13 2.40 9.77
C GLN A 161 -35.25 2.39 10.82
N ASP A 162 -35.08 1.60 11.88
CA ASP A 162 -36.08 1.51 12.95
C ASP A 162 -36.14 2.84 13.68
N ARG A 163 -34.98 3.43 13.98
CA ARG A 163 -34.90 4.75 14.62
C ARG A 163 -35.46 5.88 13.75
N LEU A 164 -35.23 5.85 12.44
CA LEU A 164 -35.83 6.80 11.49
C LEU A 164 -37.36 6.70 11.47
N ASN A 165 -37.88 5.48 11.50
CA ASN A 165 -39.32 5.24 11.52
C ASN A 165 -39.94 5.70 12.86
N GLU A 166 -39.29 5.43 14.00
CA GLU A 166 -39.71 5.91 15.33
C GLU A 166 -39.76 7.44 15.41
N LEU A 167 -38.79 8.12 14.80
CA LEU A 167 -38.73 9.58 14.77
C LEU A 167 -39.70 10.19 13.73
N GLY A 168 -40.31 9.36 12.88
CA GLY A 168 -41.26 9.77 11.86
C GLY A 168 -40.59 10.45 10.66
N VAL A 169 -39.33 10.11 10.35
CA VAL A 169 -38.61 10.71 9.21
C VAL A 169 -39.08 10.07 7.91
N PRO A 170 -39.75 10.79 6.99
CA PRO A 170 -40.26 10.21 5.76
C PRO A 170 -39.12 9.70 4.87
N ARG A 171 -39.32 8.51 4.30
CA ARG A 171 -38.38 7.91 3.34
C ARG A 171 -38.22 8.80 2.12
N GLY A 172 -36.98 8.88 1.62
CA GLY A 172 -36.64 9.64 0.42
C GLY A 172 -35.48 10.60 0.67
N ARG A 173 -35.63 11.84 0.25
CA ARG A 173 -34.56 12.86 0.27
C ARG A 173 -33.94 13.06 1.66
N LEU A 174 -34.76 13.14 2.71
CA LEU A 174 -34.29 13.40 4.07
C LEU A 174 -33.36 12.30 4.62
N TRP A 175 -33.59 11.04 4.21
CA TRP A 175 -32.69 9.94 4.57
C TRP A 175 -31.32 10.12 3.91
N GLY A 176 -31.27 10.56 2.65
CA GLY A 176 -30.02 10.86 1.97
C GLY A 176 -29.24 12.00 2.63
N GLU A 177 -29.93 13.06 3.02
CA GLU A 177 -29.35 14.21 3.75
C GLU A 177 -28.74 13.76 5.09
N LEU A 178 -29.49 12.99 5.90
CA LEU A 178 -28.99 12.39 7.15
C LEU A 178 -27.82 11.44 6.93
N GLN A 179 -27.87 10.58 5.91
CA GLN A 179 -26.78 9.66 5.57
C GLN A 179 -25.49 10.41 5.22
N SER A 180 -25.62 11.56 4.54
CA SER A 180 -24.50 12.46 4.19
C SER A 180 -23.99 13.31 5.37
N GLY A 181 -24.60 13.20 6.55
CA GLY A 181 -24.21 13.96 7.73
C GLY A 181 -24.83 15.35 7.81
N GLN A 182 -25.92 15.61 7.10
CA GLN A 182 -26.69 16.85 7.21
C GLN A 182 -27.89 16.66 8.14
N SER A 183 -28.07 17.59 9.07
CA SER A 183 -29.28 17.66 9.91
C SER A 183 -30.49 18.02 9.05
N VAL A 184 -31.64 17.42 9.36
CA VAL A 184 -32.89 17.68 8.64
C VAL A 184 -33.96 18.20 9.58
N THR A 185 -34.76 19.14 9.11
CA THR A 185 -35.93 19.65 9.83
C THR A 185 -37.20 19.00 9.26
N LEU A 186 -37.99 18.37 10.11
CA LEU A 186 -39.27 17.76 9.75
C LEU A 186 -40.37 18.82 9.60
N GLU A 187 -41.49 18.44 8.98
CA GLU A 187 -42.65 19.34 8.81
C GLU A 187 -43.25 19.83 10.14
N ASP A 188 -43.06 19.06 11.21
CA ASP A 188 -43.48 19.42 12.57
C ASP A 188 -42.47 20.33 13.31
N GLY A 189 -41.39 20.75 12.63
CA GLY A 189 -40.36 21.63 13.16
C GLY A 189 -39.26 20.94 13.97
N ARG A 190 -39.32 19.62 14.18
CA ARG A 190 -38.24 18.88 14.86
C ARG A 190 -36.99 18.80 13.97
N VAL A 191 -35.82 19.04 14.55
CA VAL A 191 -34.52 18.83 13.90
C VAL A 191 -34.00 17.45 14.29
N ILE A 192 -33.69 16.64 13.27
CA ILE A 192 -33.07 15.33 13.43
C ILE A 192 -31.60 15.44 13.05
N GLU A 193 -30.74 15.08 13.99
CA GLU A 193 -29.29 15.05 13.79
C GLU A 193 -28.87 13.68 13.24
N PRO A 194 -27.89 13.62 12.33
CA PRO A 194 -27.38 12.36 11.79
C PRO A 194 -26.92 11.37 12.87
N GLU A 195 -26.38 11.85 13.97
CA GLU A 195 -25.89 11.04 15.10
C GLU A 195 -27.02 10.31 15.83
N GLN A 196 -28.27 10.78 15.70
CA GLN A 196 -29.45 10.16 16.32
C GLN A 196 -29.96 8.95 15.54
N VAL A 197 -29.56 8.82 14.27
CA VAL A 197 -30.16 7.88 13.30
C VAL A 197 -29.11 7.11 12.50
N ARG A 198 -27.82 7.35 12.72
CA ARG A 198 -26.73 6.59 12.11
C ARG A 198 -26.08 5.71 13.16
N GLN A 199 -25.73 4.51 12.74
CA GLN A 199 -24.79 3.69 13.49
C GLN A 199 -23.42 4.42 13.58
N PRO A 200 -22.57 4.08 14.56
CA PRO A 200 -21.20 4.59 14.61
C PRO A 200 -20.47 4.33 13.27
N PRO A 201 -19.60 5.26 12.83
CA PRO A 201 -18.80 5.04 11.63
C PRO A 201 -17.94 3.79 11.79
N GLU A 202 -17.79 3.04 10.71
CA GLU A 202 -16.91 1.86 10.73
C GLU A 202 -15.46 2.29 10.97
N PRO A 203 -14.67 1.54 11.75
CA PRO A 203 -13.27 1.85 11.98
C PRO A 203 -12.51 1.84 10.66
N ALA A 204 -11.68 2.87 10.47
CA ALA A 204 -10.79 2.96 9.33
C ALA A 204 -9.73 1.85 9.40
N ARG A 205 -9.56 1.13 8.29
CA ARG A 205 -8.41 0.26 8.12
C ARG A 205 -7.20 1.12 7.78
N ILE A 206 -6.07 0.82 8.39
CA ILE A 206 -4.84 1.60 8.30
C ILE A 206 -3.67 0.64 8.08
N VAL A 207 -2.99 0.84 6.95
CA VAL A 207 -1.84 0.05 6.53
C VAL A 207 -0.66 0.99 6.33
N VAL A 208 0.51 0.61 6.82
CA VAL A 208 1.78 1.28 6.53
C VAL A 208 2.59 0.40 5.60
N ILE A 209 3.03 0.96 4.47
CA ILE A 209 3.90 0.28 3.51
C ILE A 209 5.22 1.06 3.48
N GLY A 210 6.28 0.44 3.99
CA GLY A 210 7.62 1.00 4.03
C GLY A 210 8.36 0.82 2.71
N GLY A 211 9.08 1.86 2.30
CA GLY A 211 10.19 1.73 1.36
C GLY A 211 11.45 1.16 2.01
N ASP A 212 12.53 1.15 1.26
CA ASP A 212 13.83 0.71 1.75
C ASP A 212 14.35 1.59 2.87
N ASN A 213 14.90 0.96 3.91
CA ASN A 213 15.17 1.59 5.20
C ASN A 213 16.16 0.80 6.05
N ASP A 214 17.09 1.45 6.75
CA ASP A 214 17.95 0.84 7.79
C ASP A 214 17.52 1.15 9.23
N LYS A 215 16.51 2.01 9.42
CA LYS A 215 16.00 2.42 10.75
C LYS A 215 14.48 2.27 10.82
N PRO A 216 13.94 1.05 11.01
CA PRO A 216 12.49 0.83 11.18
C PRO A 216 11.85 1.67 12.29
N ALA A 217 12.61 2.06 13.31
CA ALA A 217 12.14 2.93 14.40
C ALA A 217 11.60 4.30 13.93
N LEU A 218 12.00 4.79 12.75
CA LEU A 218 11.45 6.04 12.17
C LEU A 218 9.94 5.94 11.89
N LEU A 219 9.41 4.72 11.76
CA LEU A 219 7.99 4.46 11.50
C LEU A 219 7.09 4.63 12.73
N HIS A 220 7.63 4.92 13.92
CA HIS A 220 6.85 4.99 15.15
C HIS A 220 5.59 5.87 15.02
N LYS A 221 5.71 7.05 14.39
CA LYS A 221 4.56 7.94 14.12
C LYS A 221 3.59 7.37 13.08
N ALA A 222 4.12 6.80 11.99
CA ALA A 222 3.31 6.22 10.92
C ALA A 222 2.44 5.06 11.42
N LEU A 223 2.99 4.26 12.34
CA LEU A 223 2.37 3.06 12.87
C LEU A 223 1.29 3.32 13.93
N GLN A 224 1.12 4.55 14.40
CA GLN A 224 0.07 4.87 15.38
C GLN A 224 -1.33 4.54 14.82
N GLY A 225 -1.98 3.58 15.48
CA GLY A 225 -3.29 3.07 15.12
C GLY A 225 -3.33 2.24 13.82
N ALA A 226 -2.17 1.85 13.27
CA ALA A 226 -2.10 0.97 12.11
C ALA A 226 -2.35 -0.49 12.51
N GLN A 227 -3.02 -1.26 11.65
CA GLN A 227 -3.21 -2.70 11.89
C GLN A 227 -2.17 -3.56 11.19
N LEU A 228 -1.55 -3.04 10.13
CA LEU A 228 -0.60 -3.79 9.30
C LEU A 228 0.60 -2.92 8.91
N LEU A 229 1.79 -3.49 9.11
CA LEU A 229 3.04 -3.02 8.51
C LEU A 229 3.50 -3.97 7.40
N VAL A 230 3.68 -3.44 6.20
CA VAL A 230 4.47 -4.09 5.13
C VAL A 230 5.84 -3.43 5.12
N HIS A 231 6.90 -4.19 5.34
CA HIS A 231 8.26 -3.63 5.43
C HIS A 231 9.29 -4.52 4.77
N GLU A 232 10.38 -3.91 4.29
CA GLU A 232 11.53 -4.66 3.83
C GLU A 232 12.19 -5.45 4.98
N ALA A 233 12.58 -6.68 4.70
CA ALA A 233 13.49 -7.44 5.55
C ALA A 233 14.51 -8.11 4.66
N THR A 234 15.39 -7.29 4.09
CA THR A 234 16.36 -7.76 3.11
C THR A 234 17.31 -8.80 3.71
N PHE A 235 17.57 -8.75 5.03
CA PHE A 235 18.47 -9.68 5.72
C PHE A 235 17.91 -10.23 7.04
N THR A 236 18.48 -11.35 7.50
CA THR A 236 18.52 -11.69 8.92
C THR A 236 19.73 -11.02 9.57
N GLU A 237 19.77 -10.93 10.89
CA GLU A 237 20.89 -10.36 11.64
C GLU A 237 22.20 -11.09 11.33
N ASP A 238 22.19 -12.42 11.33
CA ASP A 238 23.36 -13.25 10.99
C ASP A 238 23.96 -12.95 9.61
N VAL A 239 23.09 -12.63 8.64
CA VAL A 239 23.54 -12.26 7.30
C VAL A 239 24.00 -10.81 7.27
N PHE A 240 23.29 -9.92 7.96
CA PHE A 240 23.63 -8.51 8.05
C PHE A 240 25.03 -8.29 8.63
N GLN A 241 25.40 -9.04 9.67
CA GLN A 241 26.75 -9.00 10.25
C GLN A 241 27.86 -9.36 9.24
N LYS A 242 27.56 -10.16 8.21
CA LYS A 242 28.50 -10.51 7.13
C LYS A 242 28.52 -9.49 6.00
N VAL A 243 27.37 -8.91 5.69
CA VAL A 243 27.16 -8.00 4.55
C VAL A 243 27.55 -6.55 4.91
N GLY A 244 27.35 -6.17 6.16
CA GLY A 244 27.60 -4.85 6.72
C GLY A 244 26.50 -3.82 6.40
N PRO A 245 26.54 -2.64 7.05
CA PRO A 245 25.49 -1.62 6.98
C PRO A 245 25.49 -0.80 5.68
N LYS A 246 26.46 -1.01 4.79
CA LYS A 246 26.69 -0.17 3.60
C LYS A 246 25.51 -0.07 2.63
N TYR A 247 24.61 -1.05 2.64
CA TYR A 247 23.45 -1.05 1.75
C TYR A 247 22.24 -0.31 2.33
N MET A 248 22.26 0.03 3.62
CA MET A 248 21.18 0.72 4.34
C MET A 248 19.82 0.01 4.23
N HIS A 249 19.79 -1.28 4.56
CA HIS A 249 18.57 -2.11 4.62
C HIS A 249 18.34 -2.65 6.03
N SER A 250 17.13 -3.14 6.28
CA SER A 250 16.68 -3.66 7.57
C SER A 250 16.88 -5.16 7.72
N THR A 251 17.05 -5.60 8.96
CA THR A 251 16.96 -7.01 9.34
C THR A 251 15.55 -7.37 9.80
N ALA A 252 15.16 -8.65 9.71
CA ALA A 252 13.87 -9.10 10.19
C ALA A 252 13.70 -8.85 11.70
N LYS A 253 14.80 -8.95 12.47
CA LYS A 253 14.86 -8.50 13.88
C LYS A 253 14.50 -7.02 14.05
N MET A 254 15.16 -6.12 13.31
CA MET A 254 14.93 -4.67 13.46
C MET A 254 13.47 -4.29 13.17
N VAL A 255 12.87 -4.91 12.16
CA VAL A 255 11.45 -4.70 11.82
C VAL A 255 10.53 -5.21 12.92
N ALA A 256 10.80 -6.40 13.45
CA ALA A 256 10.03 -7.00 14.53
C ALA A 256 10.06 -6.15 15.81
N GLU A 257 11.23 -5.63 16.20
CA GLU A 257 11.35 -4.76 17.37
C GLU A 257 10.58 -3.45 17.20
N ALA A 258 10.64 -2.83 16.01
CA ALA A 258 9.87 -1.61 15.73
C ALA A 258 8.35 -1.86 15.72
N ALA A 259 7.91 -3.00 15.19
CA ALA A 259 6.51 -3.41 15.20
C ALA A 259 5.99 -3.67 16.62
N GLU A 260 6.77 -4.38 17.46
CA GLU A 260 6.43 -4.65 18.86
C GLU A 260 6.30 -3.34 19.66
N GLN A 261 7.25 -2.41 19.48
CA GLN A 261 7.21 -1.10 20.13
C GLN A 261 6.01 -0.25 19.71
N ALA A 262 5.55 -0.41 18.46
CA ALA A 262 4.37 0.28 17.96
C ALA A 262 3.04 -0.39 18.37
N GLY A 263 3.08 -1.63 18.88
CA GLY A 263 1.88 -2.37 19.30
C GLY A 263 0.94 -2.72 18.14
N ILE A 264 1.48 -2.98 16.94
CA ILE A 264 0.68 -3.40 15.79
C ILE A 264 0.42 -4.91 15.81
N ASP A 265 -0.63 -5.35 15.12
CA ASP A 265 -1.05 -6.77 15.12
C ASP A 265 -0.32 -7.61 14.07
N HIS A 266 -0.01 -7.03 12.91
CA HIS A 266 0.46 -7.79 11.74
C HIS A 266 1.67 -7.14 11.06
N VAL A 267 2.62 -7.99 10.67
CA VAL A 267 3.78 -7.63 9.83
C VAL A 267 3.85 -8.56 8.62
N ILE A 268 3.96 -7.99 7.42
CA ILE A 268 4.34 -8.72 6.21
C ILE A 268 5.75 -8.28 5.80
N LEU A 269 6.68 -9.23 5.79
CA LEU A 269 8.06 -9.00 5.36
C LEU A 269 8.18 -9.19 3.85
N THR A 270 8.75 -8.19 3.15
CA THR A 270 8.99 -8.20 1.70
C THR A 270 10.41 -7.75 1.38
N HIS A 271 10.70 -7.46 0.10
CA HIS A 271 11.98 -6.94 -0.37
C HIS A 271 13.14 -7.84 0.09
N ILE A 272 13.00 -9.13 -0.22
CA ILE A 272 13.83 -10.21 0.28
C ILE A 272 15.04 -10.37 -0.63
N SER A 273 16.25 -10.41 -0.03
CA SER A 273 17.48 -10.63 -0.79
C SER A 273 17.43 -11.95 -1.56
N GLY A 274 17.88 -11.96 -2.82
CA GLY A 274 17.96 -13.16 -3.66
C GLY A 274 18.84 -14.30 -3.13
N ARG A 275 19.52 -14.10 -1.99
CA ARG A 275 20.22 -15.15 -1.25
C ARG A 275 19.28 -16.14 -0.56
N TYR A 276 18.06 -15.72 -0.24
CA TYR A 276 17.10 -16.56 0.47
C TYR A 276 16.26 -17.36 -0.52
N ARG A 277 16.36 -18.68 -0.43
CA ARG A 277 15.64 -19.62 -1.30
C ARG A 277 14.39 -20.15 -0.60
N ARG A 278 13.32 -20.41 -1.36
CA ARG A 278 12.14 -21.14 -0.84
C ARG A 278 12.47 -22.59 -0.49
N LYS A 279 13.35 -23.23 -1.28
CA LYS A 279 13.81 -24.60 -1.08
C LYS A 279 15.35 -24.61 -1.03
N PRO A 280 15.95 -24.23 0.11
CA PRO A 280 17.40 -24.13 0.22
C PRO A 280 18.05 -25.51 0.16
N LYS A 281 19.22 -25.60 -0.48
CA LYS A 281 20.12 -26.74 -0.34
C LYS A 281 20.94 -26.62 0.96
N ALA A 282 21.64 -27.69 1.33
CA ALA A 282 22.56 -27.65 2.47
C ALA A 282 23.57 -26.50 2.32
N GLY A 283 23.65 -25.63 3.34
CA GLY A 283 24.51 -24.44 3.35
C GLY A 283 23.91 -23.17 2.74
N GLU A 284 22.71 -23.23 2.15
CA GLU A 284 22.00 -22.05 1.64
C GLU A 284 21.04 -21.47 2.68
N TYR A 285 20.71 -20.19 2.55
CA TYR A 285 19.74 -19.53 3.44
C TYR A 285 18.31 -19.81 2.98
N GLY A 286 17.49 -20.36 3.87
CA GLY A 286 16.06 -20.51 3.65
C GLY A 286 15.30 -19.21 3.96
N VAL A 287 14.28 -18.88 3.16
CA VAL A 287 13.47 -17.67 3.41
C VAL A 287 12.75 -17.68 4.76
N GLU A 288 12.42 -18.87 5.29
CA GLU A 288 11.80 -19.03 6.60
C GLU A 288 12.66 -18.55 7.77
N LEU A 289 13.97 -18.36 7.56
CA LEU A 289 14.85 -17.78 8.57
C LEU A 289 14.43 -16.35 8.95
N LEU A 290 13.95 -15.56 7.98
CA LEU A 290 13.46 -14.20 8.23
C LEU A 290 12.25 -14.20 9.16
N ARG A 291 11.26 -15.06 8.87
CA ARG A 291 10.06 -15.19 9.71
C ARG A 291 10.40 -15.73 11.10
N SER A 292 11.31 -16.71 11.16
CA SER A 292 11.75 -17.32 12.42
C SER A 292 12.50 -16.34 13.31
N GLU A 293 13.31 -15.46 12.72
CA GLU A 293 13.99 -14.38 13.43
C GLU A 293 12.99 -13.34 13.94
N ALA A 294 12.11 -12.82 13.07
CA ALA A 294 11.12 -11.81 13.47
C ALA A 294 10.21 -12.28 14.61
N LYS A 295 9.77 -13.55 14.59
CA LYS A 295 8.93 -14.15 15.65
C LYS A 295 9.60 -14.23 17.02
N GLN A 296 10.92 -14.07 17.12
CA GLN A 296 11.59 -14.01 18.43
C GLN A 296 11.40 -12.65 19.12
N TYR A 297 11.10 -11.60 18.36
CA TYR A 297 11.07 -10.21 18.84
C TYR A 297 9.70 -9.53 18.68
N PHE A 298 8.75 -10.18 18.00
CA PHE A 298 7.40 -9.65 17.78
C PHE A 298 6.34 -10.71 18.12
N ARG A 299 5.36 -10.32 18.95
CA ARG A 299 4.27 -11.20 19.42
C ARG A 299 3.12 -11.32 18.43
N GLY A 300 2.96 -10.34 17.55
CA GLY A 300 1.92 -10.34 16.52
C GLY A 300 2.20 -11.34 15.39
N ALA A 301 1.36 -11.30 14.36
CA ALA A 301 1.47 -12.22 13.24
C ALA A 301 2.54 -11.75 12.24
N VAL A 302 3.51 -12.62 11.93
CA VAL A 302 4.52 -12.40 10.89
C VAL A 302 4.23 -13.28 9.67
N SER A 303 4.07 -12.63 8.51
CA SER A 303 3.94 -13.27 7.20
C SER A 303 5.14 -12.94 6.30
N LEU A 304 5.44 -13.83 5.36
CA LEU A 304 6.43 -13.59 4.30
C LEU A 304 5.68 -13.30 3.01
N ALA A 305 5.97 -12.16 2.38
CA ALA A 305 5.44 -11.86 1.07
C ALA A 305 5.95 -12.88 0.05
N GLU A 306 5.09 -13.23 -0.89
CA GLU A 306 5.44 -13.98 -2.09
C GLU A 306 4.77 -13.34 -3.28
N ASP A 307 5.37 -13.48 -4.46
CA ASP A 307 4.77 -12.96 -5.67
C ASP A 307 3.41 -13.63 -5.92
N TRP A 308 2.41 -12.81 -6.26
CA TRP A 308 0.97 -13.08 -6.31
C TRP A 308 0.34 -13.54 -4.99
N GLY A 309 1.09 -13.50 -3.88
CA GLY A 309 0.50 -13.62 -2.56
C GLY A 309 -0.48 -12.46 -2.33
N CYS A 310 -1.68 -12.78 -1.85
CA CYS A 310 -2.75 -11.83 -1.62
C CYS A 310 -3.22 -11.89 -0.17
N TRP A 311 -3.32 -10.73 0.48
CA TRP A 311 -3.77 -10.59 1.86
C TRP A 311 -4.97 -9.66 1.95
N GLN A 312 -5.96 -10.03 2.74
CA GLN A 312 -7.14 -9.22 3.04
C GLN A 312 -7.08 -8.77 4.50
N LEU A 313 -6.96 -7.47 4.72
CA LEU A 313 -7.20 -6.83 6.01
C LEU A 313 -8.69 -6.52 6.13
N PHE A 314 -9.36 -7.19 7.06
CA PHE A 314 -10.77 -7.00 7.39
C PHE A 314 -10.96 -5.82 8.35
N ARG A 315 -12.20 -5.34 8.48
CA ARG A 315 -12.53 -4.19 9.33
C ARG A 315 -12.47 -4.51 10.83
N ASP A 316 -12.54 -5.79 11.17
CA ASP A 316 -12.35 -6.30 12.52
C ASP A 316 -10.86 -6.45 12.91
N GLY A 317 -9.94 -5.98 12.05
CA GLY A 317 -8.49 -6.06 12.28
C GLY A 317 -7.85 -7.40 11.92
N ARG A 318 -8.62 -8.40 11.50
CA ARG A 318 -8.05 -9.67 11.04
C ARG A 318 -7.35 -9.50 9.70
N LEU A 319 -6.21 -10.18 9.55
CA LEU A 319 -5.47 -10.31 8.31
C LEU A 319 -5.46 -11.77 7.87
N GLU A 320 -5.94 -12.05 6.66
CA GLU A 320 -5.94 -13.40 6.11
C GLU A 320 -5.29 -13.43 4.74
N GLN A 321 -4.50 -14.47 4.46
CA GLN A 321 -4.04 -14.75 3.12
C GLN A 321 -5.17 -15.38 2.31
N ILE A 322 -5.54 -14.75 1.20
CA ILE A 322 -6.62 -15.21 0.33
C ILE A 322 -6.06 -15.68 -1.01
N LYS A 323 -6.81 -16.53 -1.71
CA LYS A 323 -6.47 -16.90 -3.09
C LYS A 323 -6.89 -15.77 -4.02
N GLU A 324 -6.01 -15.42 -4.96
CA GLU A 324 -6.36 -14.48 -6.02
C GLU A 324 -7.18 -15.22 -7.08
N ASP A 325 -8.47 -14.88 -7.18
CA ASP A 325 -9.31 -15.32 -8.29
C ASP A 325 -8.90 -14.56 -9.55
N LYS A 326 -8.59 -15.29 -10.63
CA LYS A 326 -8.26 -14.74 -11.95
C LYS A 326 -9.48 -14.33 -12.73
#